data_AF-A0A560XIL5-F1
#
_entry.id   AF-A0A560XIL5-F1
#
_cell.length_a   1.000
_cell.length_b   1.000
_cell.length_c   1.000
_cell.angle_alpha   90.00
_cell.angle_beta   90.00
_cell.angle_gamma   90.00
#
_symmetry.space_group_name_H-M   'P 1'
#
loop_
_entity.id
_entity.type
_entity.pdbx_description
1 polymer ?
#
loop_
_entity_poly.entity_id
_entity_poly.type
_entity_poly.pdbx_seq_one_letter_code
_entity_poly.pdbx_strand_id
1 'polypeptide(L)'
;MFLALRDLRFARGRFALMGAVVALIAVLGVLLSGLASGLADAGISGLRALPVTHLAFDEKATGEQFSRSTVEQEDWEAWSEAPGVKRAEPFGNALVNAR
;
A
#
# COMPACT_ATOMS: atom_id res chain seq x y z
N MET A 1 -5.30 -46.88 -5.41
CA MET A 1 -4.07 -46.16 -5.04
C MET A 1 -4.41 -45.11 -3.98
N PHE A 2 -4.55 -45.49 -2.71
CA PHE A 2 -5.01 -44.61 -1.60
C PHE A 2 -4.25 -44.84 -0.28
N LEU A 3 -3.01 -45.32 -0.37
CA LEU A 3 -2.17 -45.55 0.83
C LEU A 3 -1.86 -44.23 1.56
N ALA A 4 -1.64 -43.14 0.83
CA ALA A 4 -1.29 -41.83 1.40
C ALA A 4 -2.36 -41.26 2.36
N LEU A 5 -3.65 -41.31 1.99
CA LEU A 5 -4.74 -40.85 2.88
C LEU A 5 -4.87 -41.71 4.15
N ARG A 6 -4.57 -43.01 4.05
CA ARG A 6 -4.64 -43.94 5.19
C ARG A 6 -3.47 -43.75 6.15
N ASP A 7 -2.28 -43.51 5.62
CA ASP A 7 -1.08 -43.20 6.40
C ASP A 7 -1.18 -41.85 7.12
N LEU A 8 -1.79 -40.85 6.47
CA LEU A 8 -2.11 -39.55 7.11
C LEU A 8 -3.02 -39.74 8.34
N ARG A 9 -3.96 -40.68 8.26
CA ARG A 9 -4.88 -41.05 9.35
C ARG A 9 -4.26 -41.94 10.43
N PHE A 10 -3.19 -42.68 10.15
CA PHE A 10 -2.49 -43.51 11.15
C PHE A 10 -1.49 -42.67 11.96
N ALA A 11 -0.84 -41.71 11.31
CA ALA A 11 0.14 -40.81 11.90
C ALA A 11 -0.42 -39.43 12.28
N ARG A 12 -1.66 -39.39 12.81
CA ARG A 12 -2.42 -38.15 13.02
C ARG A 12 -1.67 -37.06 13.78
N GLY A 13 -0.90 -37.42 14.81
CA GLY A 13 -0.19 -36.44 15.64
C GLY A 13 0.82 -35.60 14.85
N ARG A 14 1.78 -36.25 14.20
CA ARG A 14 2.84 -35.56 13.44
C ARG A 14 2.32 -34.78 12.23
N PHE A 15 1.36 -35.34 11.50
CA PHE A 15 0.79 -34.66 10.33
C PHE A 15 -0.15 -33.51 10.70
N ALA A 16 -0.92 -33.64 11.79
CA ALA A 16 -1.70 -32.52 12.32
C ALA A 16 -0.78 -31.39 12.82
N LEU A 17 0.30 -31.72 13.53
CA LEU A 17 1.28 -30.74 13.99
C LEU A 17 1.95 -30.02 12.81
N MET A 18 2.43 -30.75 11.80
CA MET A 18 3.00 -30.15 10.59
C MET A 18 1.99 -29.28 9.83
N GLY A 19 0.76 -29.75 9.66
CA GLY A 19 -0.31 -28.96 9.03
C GLY A 19 -0.63 -27.68 9.80
N ALA A 20 -0.68 -27.76 11.13
CA ALA A 20 -0.91 -26.59 11.99
C ALA A 20 0.22 -25.58 11.89
N VAL A 21 1.48 -26.01 11.90
CA VAL A 21 2.63 -25.12 11.74
C VAL A 21 2.58 -24.40 10.38
N VAL A 22 2.32 -25.13 9.29
CA VAL A 22 2.19 -24.53 7.95
C VAL A 22 1.04 -23.53 7.91
N ALA A 23 -0.12 -23.87 8.51
CA ALA A 23 -1.25 -22.95 8.59
C ALA A 23 -0.92 -21.69 9.41
N LEU A 24 -0.24 -21.83 10.55
CA LEU A 24 0.17 -20.70 11.37
C LEU A 24 1.16 -19.77 10.65
N ILE A 25 2.13 -20.34 9.92
CA ILE A 25 3.08 -19.55 9.10
C ILE A 25 2.32 -18.80 7.99
N ALA A 26 1.37 -19.46 7.32
CA ALA A 26 0.55 -18.82 6.29
C ALA A 26 -0.30 -17.68 6.86
N VAL A 27 -0.97 -17.90 8.00
CA VAL A 27 -1.76 -16.87 8.70
C VAL A 27 -0.86 -15.69 9.08
N LEU A 28 0.31 -15.96 9.64
CA LEU A 28 1.28 -14.92 10.00
C LEU A 28 1.67 -14.08 8.78
N GLY A 29 2.02 -14.71 7.66
CA GLY A 29 2.36 -14.00 6.42
C GLY A 29 1.23 -13.09 5.91
N VAL A 30 -0.02 -13.57 5.94
CA VAL A 30 -1.19 -12.77 5.55
C VAL A 30 -1.40 -11.60 6.49
N LEU A 31 -1.28 -11.80 7.80
CA LEU A 31 -1.45 -10.72 8.79
C LEU A 31 -0.37 -9.65 8.64
N LEU A 32 0.90 -10.03 8.48
CA LEU A 32 1.99 -9.06 8.27
C LEU A 32 1.77 -8.24 6.99
N SER A 33 1.41 -8.91 5.88
CA SER A 33 1.12 -8.22 4.63
C SER A 33 -0.09 -7.29 4.76
N GLY A 34 -1.17 -7.76 5.38
CA GLY A 34 -2.38 -6.97 5.59
C GLY A 34 -2.13 -5.75 6.47
N LEU A 35 -1.32 -5.89 7.52
CA LEU A 35 -0.95 -4.79 8.40
C LEU A 35 -0.06 -3.77 7.67
N ALA A 36 0.94 -4.22 6.92
CA ALA A 36 1.81 -3.35 6.14
C ALA A 36 1.01 -2.52 5.11
N SER A 37 0.14 -3.19 4.34
CA SER A 37 -0.76 -2.52 3.40
C SER A 37 -1.74 -1.58 4.10
N GLY A 38 -2.31 -1.99 5.24
CA GLY A 38 -3.25 -1.18 6.01
C GLY A 38 -2.61 0.10 6.58
N LEU A 39 -1.38 0.02 7.09
CA LEU A 39 -0.64 1.20 7.56
C LEU A 39 -0.28 2.14 6.41
N ALA A 40 0.16 1.58 5.27
CA ALA A 40 0.46 2.37 4.08
C ALA A 40 -0.80 3.11 3.60
N ASP A 41 -1.92 2.40 3.49
CA ASP A 41 -3.22 2.98 3.08
C ASP A 41 -3.72 4.02 4.09
N ALA A 42 -3.54 3.81 5.40
CA ALA A 42 -3.88 4.79 6.42
C ALA A 42 -3.05 6.08 6.26
N GLY A 43 -1.76 5.96 5.95
CA GLY A 43 -0.86 7.10 5.74
C GLY A 43 -1.24 7.96 4.52
N ILE A 44 -1.76 7.35 3.45
CA ILE A 44 -2.17 8.05 2.22
C ILE A 44 -3.69 8.26 2.10
N SER A 45 -4.46 7.85 3.10
CA SER A 45 -5.93 7.90 3.07
C SER A 45 -6.47 9.31 2.79
N GLY A 46 -5.86 10.34 3.37
CA GLY A 46 -6.19 11.73 3.12
C GLY A 46 -5.93 12.15 1.66
N LEU A 47 -4.83 11.69 1.07
CA LEU A 47 -4.51 11.96 -0.34
C LEU A 47 -5.48 11.25 -1.28
N ARG A 48 -5.85 10.00 -0.99
CA ARG A 48 -6.85 9.24 -1.78
C ARG A 48 -8.25 9.80 -1.69
N ALA A 49 -8.60 10.44 -0.56
CA ALA A 49 -9.92 11.04 -0.36
C ALA A 49 -10.07 12.41 -1.04
N LEU A 50 -8.98 12.99 -1.57
CA LEU A 50 -9.06 14.25 -2.31
C LEU A 50 -9.89 14.07 -3.58
N PRO A 51 -10.77 15.04 -3.92
CA PRO A 51 -11.57 15.00 -5.13
C PRO A 51 -10.73 15.42 -6.36
N VAL A 52 -9.61 14.73 -6.59
CA VAL A 52 -8.67 14.98 -7.68
C VAL A 52 -8.53 13.74 -8.55
N THR A 53 -8.36 13.94 -9.86
CA THR A 53 -8.20 12.83 -10.81
C THR A 53 -6.74 12.38 -10.94
N HIS A 54 -5.80 13.31 -10.77
CA HIS A 54 -4.37 13.10 -11.00
C HIS A 54 -3.57 13.93 -9.99
N LEU A 55 -2.42 13.39 -9.58
CA LEU A 55 -1.41 14.10 -8.81
C LEU A 55 -0.11 14.07 -9.62
N ALA A 56 0.45 15.25 -9.88
CA ALA A 56 1.75 15.40 -10.50
C ALA A 56 2.82 15.58 -9.41
N PHE A 57 3.99 14.98 -9.65
CA PHE A 57 5.15 15.08 -8.77
C PHE A 57 6.37 15.51 -9.60
N ASP A 58 7.35 16.12 -8.95
CA ASP A 58 8.68 16.35 -9.54
C ASP A 58 9.26 15.00 -9.98
N GLU A 59 9.88 14.96 -11.16
CA GLU A 59 10.52 13.76 -11.73
C GLU A 59 11.54 13.12 -10.77
N LYS A 60 12.22 13.94 -9.96
CA LYS A 60 13.22 13.50 -8.97
C LYS A 60 12.58 12.84 -7.75
N ALA A 61 11.29 13.09 -7.50
CA ALA A 61 10.55 12.51 -6.38
C ALA A 61 10.09 11.08 -6.73
N THR A 62 11.01 10.13 -6.64
CA THR A 62 10.75 8.70 -6.90
C THR A 62 10.39 7.95 -5.60
N GLY A 63 9.31 7.17 -5.67
CA GLY A 63 8.89 6.27 -4.59
C GLY A 63 8.60 6.98 -3.27
N GLU A 64 9.36 6.65 -2.23
CA GLU A 64 9.16 7.14 -0.85
C GLU A 64 9.44 8.63 -0.67
N GLN A 65 10.05 9.30 -1.67
CA GLN A 65 10.41 10.72 -1.61
C GLN A 65 9.30 11.65 -2.11
N PHE A 66 8.08 11.17 -2.35
CA PHE A 66 6.97 12.01 -2.84
C PHE A 66 6.70 13.21 -1.91
N SER A 67 6.90 13.06 -0.60
CA SER A 67 6.75 14.16 0.39
C SER A 67 7.78 15.28 0.23
N ARG A 68 8.84 15.06 -0.56
CA ARG A 68 9.89 16.05 -0.87
C ARG A 68 9.77 16.58 -2.30
N SER A 69 8.70 16.21 -3.00
CA SER A 69 8.37 16.78 -4.30
C SER A 69 8.06 18.26 -4.13
N THR A 70 8.82 19.10 -4.83
CA THR A 70 8.55 20.52 -4.92
C THR A 70 8.25 20.81 -6.38
N VAL A 71 7.04 21.29 -6.65
CA VAL A 71 6.65 21.76 -7.99
C VAL A 71 6.73 23.28 -7.96
N GLU A 72 7.47 23.88 -8.89
CA GLU A 72 7.60 25.33 -8.95
C GLU A 72 6.31 25.96 -9.50
N GLN A 73 6.15 27.26 -9.26
CA GLN A 73 4.94 27.97 -9.67
C GLN A 73 4.73 27.94 -11.18
N GLU A 74 5.82 28.14 -11.93
CA GLU A 74 5.82 28.16 -13.38
C GLU A 74 5.34 26.82 -13.98
N ASP A 75 5.70 25.70 -13.34
CA ASP A 75 5.35 24.36 -13.82
C ASP A 75 3.84 24.07 -13.69
N TRP A 76 3.24 24.31 -12.51
CA TRP A 76 1.83 23.97 -12.31
C TRP A 76 0.90 24.95 -13.05
N GLU A 77 1.32 26.20 -13.24
CA GLU A 77 0.61 27.19 -14.08
C GLU A 77 0.63 26.77 -15.55
N ALA A 78 1.77 26.34 -16.09
CA ALA A 78 1.86 25.82 -17.45
C ALA A 78 0.97 24.58 -17.65
N TRP A 79 0.91 23.68 -16.66
CA TRP A 79 0.01 22.52 -16.68
C TRP A 79 -1.47 22.88 -16.59
N SER A 80 -1.81 24.02 -15.96
CA SER A 80 -3.21 24.48 -15.89
C SER A 80 -3.77 24.86 -17.26
N GLU A 81 -2.91 25.28 -18.19
CA GLU A 81 -3.27 25.65 -19.56
C GLU A 81 -3.29 24.45 -20.53
N ALA A 82 -2.86 23.27 -20.07
CA ALA A 82 -2.78 22.09 -20.92
C ALA A 82 -4.18 21.63 -21.40
N PRO A 83 -4.30 21.15 -22.66
CA PRO A 83 -5.57 20.68 -23.20
C PRO A 83 -6.19 19.56 -22.36
N GLY A 84 -7.44 19.74 -21.93
CA GLY A 84 -8.18 18.76 -21.14
C GLY A 84 -8.03 18.89 -19.62
N VAL A 85 -7.18 19.81 -19.14
CA VAL A 85 -7.08 20.14 -17.71
C VAL A 85 -8.22 21.09 -17.34
N LYS A 86 -9.05 20.69 -16.37
CA LYS A 86 -10.16 21.53 -15.87
C LYS A 86 -9.70 22.52 -14.80
N ARG A 87 -8.75 22.10 -13.97
CA ARG A 87 -8.22 22.84 -12.83
C ARG A 87 -6.91 22.18 -12.41
N ALA A 88 -5.85 22.97 -12.28
CA ALA A 88 -4.59 22.57 -11.66
C ALA A 88 -4.30 23.56 -10.54
N GLU A 89 -3.94 23.06 -9.36
CA GLU A 89 -3.64 23.86 -8.18
C GLU A 89 -2.48 23.23 -7.41
N PRO A 90 -1.63 24.05 -6.77
CA PRO A 90 -0.55 23.53 -5.94
C PRO A 90 -1.14 22.85 -4.70
N PHE A 91 -0.59 21.69 -4.36
CA PHE A 91 -0.95 20.93 -3.16
C PHE A 91 0.23 20.91 -2.18
N GLY A 92 0.01 21.44 -0.97
CA GLY A 92 0.96 21.38 0.13
C GLY A 92 0.39 20.56 1.28
N ASN A 93 1.19 19.64 1.83
CA ASN A 93 0.83 18.88 3.03
C ASN A 93 1.70 19.33 4.21
N ALA A 94 1.09 19.51 5.37
CA ALA A 94 1.78 19.74 6.63
C ALA A 94 1.23 18.76 7.68
N LEU A 95 2.10 17.94 8.27
CA LEU A 95 1.75 17.03 9.34
C LEU A 95 1.95 17.74 10.68
N VAL A 96 0.87 17.88 11.45
CA VAL A 96 0.91 18.49 12.79
C VAL A 96 0.54 17.43 13.80
N ASN A 97 1.44 17.16 14.74
CA ASN A 97 1.16 16.28 15.88
C ASN A 97 0.66 17.14 17.06
N ALA A 98 -0.55 16.88 17.53
CA ALA A 98 -1.05 17.44 18.77
C ALA A 98 -0.40 16.72 19.97
N ARG A 99 -0.08 17.46 21.04
CA ARG A 99 0.35 16.90 22.32
C ARG A 99 -0.84 16.52 23.18
#